data_AF-A0A8T7KFB7-F1
#
_entry.id   AF-A0A8T7KFB7-F1
#
_cell.length_a   1.000
_cell.length_b   1.000
_cell.length_c   1.000
_cell.angle_alpha   90.00
_cell.angle_beta   90.00
_cell.angle_gamma   90.00
#
_symmetry.space_group_name_H-M   'P 1'
#
loop_
_entity.id
_entity.type
_entity.pdbx_description
1 polymer ?
#
loop_
_entity_poly.entity_id
_entity_poly.type
_entity_poly.pdbx_seq_one_letter_code
_entity_poly.pdbx_strand_id
1 'polypeptide(L)'
;MRFPTRWIAALLLMAALSACGGQPAAQAPTAAPAPTAAPTAVPAPTTAPTAAPTVAVLDEPVANLTEGCVTDYDPEIDYFPEKVSLSDSVGWTIEYFNNYKVITVLNPWRDAKEQFRYVLVQCGTPPPADVGDAQVIDVPVQSIVTMSTTQLPHLNTLGLLDRLVGVASFQYINTPAVIELIKANKLVEIG
;
A
#
# COMPACT_ATOMS: atom_id res chain seq x y z
N MET A 1 41.53 36.48 -2.79
CA MET A 1 40.73 37.71 -2.88
C MET A 1 39.58 37.60 -1.89
N ARG A 2 39.59 38.47 -0.88
CA ARG A 2 38.70 38.46 0.29
C ARG A 2 38.15 39.88 0.37
N PHE A 3 36.84 40.08 0.25
CA PHE A 3 36.17 41.27 0.79
C PHE A 3 34.75 40.91 1.28
N PRO A 4 34.28 41.57 2.37
CA PRO A 4 33.28 41.02 3.29
C PRO A 4 32.04 41.91 3.50
N THR A 5 31.10 41.39 4.33
CA THR A 5 30.21 42.10 5.28
C THR A 5 29.19 43.14 4.80
N ARG A 6 27.91 42.94 5.21
CA ARG A 6 27.01 43.89 5.92
C ARG A 6 25.63 43.20 6.15
N TRP A 7 25.24 42.77 7.36
CA TRP A 7 24.75 43.50 8.56
C TRP A 7 23.26 43.94 8.50
N ILE A 8 22.51 43.55 9.55
CA ILE A 8 21.28 44.20 10.14
C ILE A 8 19.94 43.84 9.43
N ALA A 9 18.82 43.46 10.06
CA ALA A 9 18.25 43.71 11.40
C ALA A 9 17.34 42.57 11.90
N ALA A 10 17.29 42.41 13.22
CA ALA A 10 16.22 41.78 13.99
C ALA A 10 15.08 42.78 14.28
N LEU A 11 13.85 42.31 14.55
CA LEU A 11 12.81 42.86 15.47
C LEU A 11 11.45 42.20 15.10
N LEU A 12 10.94 41.24 15.89
CA LEU A 12 10.00 41.40 17.02
C LEU A 12 8.56 41.78 16.61
N LEU A 13 7.59 40.88 16.81
CA LEU A 13 6.38 41.18 17.59
C LEU A 13 5.64 39.91 18.02
N MET A 14 5.63 39.66 19.34
CA MET A 14 4.68 38.81 20.06
C MET A 14 3.50 39.69 20.54
N ALA A 15 2.27 39.18 20.44
CA ALA A 15 1.13 39.53 21.32
C ALA A 15 -0.01 38.50 21.08
N ALA A 16 -0.27 37.60 22.02
CA ALA A 16 -1.28 37.68 23.10
C ALA A 16 -2.64 37.07 22.67
N LEU A 17 -2.94 35.84 23.09
CA LEU A 17 -3.84 35.50 24.22
C LEU A 17 -5.23 36.16 24.16
N SER A 18 -6.26 35.34 23.93
CA SER A 18 -7.62 35.63 24.39
C SER A 18 -8.32 34.31 24.71
N ALA A 19 -8.58 34.14 26.01
CA ALA A 19 -9.28 33.02 26.60
C ALA A 19 -10.72 33.43 27.01
N CYS A 20 -11.52 32.40 27.29
CA CYS A 20 -12.66 32.34 28.21
C CYS A 20 -14.09 32.62 27.70
N GLY A 21 -14.94 31.66 28.09
CA GLY A 21 -16.37 31.82 28.41
C GLY A 21 -17.30 31.26 27.33
N GLY A 22 -18.26 30.37 27.58
CA GLY A 22 -18.79 29.78 28.80
C GLY A 22 -20.05 28.97 28.43
N GLN A 23 -20.27 27.85 29.11
CA GLN A 23 -21.53 27.07 29.13
C GLN A 23 -22.62 27.86 29.87
N PRO A 24 -23.96 27.63 29.71
CA PRO A 24 -24.56 26.36 30.12
C PRO A 24 -25.82 25.89 29.34
N ALA A 25 -26.24 24.67 29.73
CA ALA A 25 -27.39 23.90 29.27
C ALA A 25 -28.77 24.46 29.68
N ALA A 26 -29.78 24.17 28.84
CA ALA A 26 -31.23 24.10 29.11
C ALA A 26 -31.93 23.94 27.75
N GLN A 27 -32.99 23.17 27.48
CA GLN A 27 -33.94 22.34 28.23
C GLN A 27 -34.68 21.49 27.17
N ALA A 28 -35.13 20.29 27.54
CA ALA A 28 -36.12 19.54 26.78
C ALA A 28 -37.54 19.99 27.15
N PRO A 29 -38.52 19.99 26.22
CA PRO A 29 -39.93 19.97 26.56
C PRO A 29 -40.60 18.65 26.18
N THR A 30 -41.11 18.03 27.24
CA THR A 30 -42.32 17.20 27.42
C THR A 30 -43.32 17.07 26.26
N ALA A 31 -43.77 15.83 26.01
CA ALA A 31 -45.15 15.52 25.60
C ALA A 31 -45.61 14.18 26.20
N ALA A 32 -46.79 14.21 26.83
CA ALA A 32 -47.52 13.12 27.50
C ALA A 32 -48.56 12.48 26.54
N PRO A 33 -49.53 11.65 26.99
CA PRO A 33 -49.48 10.43 27.80
C PRO A 33 -50.00 9.18 27.03
N ALA A 34 -49.84 8.00 27.64
CA ALA A 34 -50.40 6.72 27.19
C ALA A 34 -51.91 6.57 27.51
N PRO A 35 -52.65 5.70 26.81
CA PRO A 35 -53.84 5.05 27.32
C PRO A 35 -53.59 3.60 27.77
N THR A 36 -54.21 3.27 28.90
CA THR A 36 -54.19 1.99 29.64
C THR A 36 -55.10 0.91 29.01
N ALA A 37 -54.57 -0.32 28.98
CA ALA A 37 -55.10 -1.71 29.11
C ALA A 37 -56.62 -2.00 28.90
N ALA A 38 -57.08 -3.17 28.44
CA ALA A 38 -56.67 -4.57 28.69
C ALA A 38 -57.50 -5.53 27.74
N PRO A 39 -57.57 -6.85 28.02
CA PRO A 39 -56.59 -7.93 27.82
C PRO A 39 -57.08 -8.90 26.70
N THR A 40 -56.30 -9.95 26.39
CA THR A 40 -56.75 -11.37 26.29
C THR A 40 -55.80 -12.21 25.40
N ALA A 41 -55.52 -13.41 25.90
CA ALA A 41 -54.95 -14.59 25.24
C ALA A 41 -53.47 -14.58 24.84
N VAL A 42 -52.70 -15.23 25.70
CA VAL A 42 -51.42 -15.86 25.41
C VAL A 42 -51.65 -17.08 24.50
N PRO A 43 -50.88 -17.27 23.43
CA PRO A 43 -50.47 -18.61 23.01
C PRO A 43 -48.96 -18.79 23.20
N ALA A 44 -48.61 -19.95 23.74
CA ALA A 44 -47.25 -20.44 23.96
C ALA A 44 -46.50 -20.67 22.62
N PRO A 45 -45.17 -20.85 22.65
CA PRO A 45 -44.26 -20.42 21.60
C PRO A 45 -44.24 -21.39 20.41
N THR A 46 -44.30 -20.85 19.20
CA THR A 46 -43.80 -21.54 18.02
C THR A 46 -42.36 -21.09 17.82
N THR A 47 -41.42 -21.95 18.17
CA THR A 47 -40.00 -21.79 17.79
C THR A 47 -39.89 -21.85 16.28
N ALA A 48 -39.91 -20.69 15.64
CA ALA A 48 -39.34 -20.55 14.31
C ALA A 48 -37.82 -20.71 14.45
N PRO A 49 -37.15 -21.54 13.63
CA PRO A 49 -35.70 -21.51 13.58
C PRO A 49 -35.28 -20.11 13.14
N THR A 50 -34.68 -19.36 14.05
CA THR A 50 -33.90 -18.17 13.73
C THR A 50 -32.85 -18.61 12.73
N ALA A 51 -33.07 -18.30 11.45
CA ALA A 51 -32.01 -18.33 10.47
C ALA A 51 -30.93 -17.41 11.02
N ALA A 52 -29.80 -17.99 11.40
CA ALA A 52 -28.58 -17.24 11.68
C ALA A 52 -28.36 -16.29 10.49
N PRO A 53 -27.96 -15.03 10.73
CA PRO A 53 -27.59 -14.15 9.63
C PRO A 53 -26.51 -14.89 8.83
N THR A 54 -26.81 -15.17 7.55
CA THR A 54 -25.81 -15.61 6.59
C THR A 54 -24.80 -14.49 6.51
N VAL A 55 -23.69 -14.64 7.23
CA VAL A 55 -22.52 -13.79 7.07
C VAL A 55 -22.13 -13.95 5.61
N ALA A 56 -22.24 -12.87 4.83
CA ALA A 56 -21.70 -12.83 3.50
C ALA A 56 -20.19 -13.02 3.66
N VAL A 57 -19.72 -14.24 3.40
CA VAL A 57 -18.30 -14.54 3.36
C VAL A 57 -17.77 -13.79 2.15
N LEU A 58 -16.99 -12.74 2.40
CA LEU A 58 -16.17 -12.15 1.35
C LEU A 58 -15.30 -13.29 0.81
N ASP A 59 -15.39 -13.57 -0.49
CA ASP A 59 -14.58 -14.63 -1.10
C ASP A 59 -13.09 -14.28 -0.92
N GLU A 60 -12.39 -15.04 -0.06
CA GLU A 60 -10.98 -14.81 0.21
C GLU A 60 -10.14 -15.02 -1.07
N PRO A 61 -9.09 -14.22 -1.30
CA PRO A 61 -8.21 -14.41 -2.44
C PRO A 61 -7.55 -15.78 -2.42
N VAL A 62 -7.69 -16.54 -3.51
CA VAL A 62 -7.01 -17.83 -3.70
C VAL A 62 -5.69 -17.73 -4.45
N ALA A 63 -5.38 -16.55 -5.00
CA ALA A 63 -4.17 -16.25 -5.77
C ALA A 63 -3.76 -14.79 -5.54
N ASN A 64 -2.49 -14.47 -5.79
CA ASN A 64 -1.99 -13.10 -5.69
C ASN A 64 -2.61 -12.22 -6.80
N LEU A 65 -2.98 -10.99 -6.45
CA LEU A 65 -3.48 -10.02 -7.43
C LEU A 65 -2.34 -9.53 -8.34
N THR A 66 -2.40 -9.86 -9.62
CA THR A 66 -1.39 -9.46 -10.62
C THR A 66 -1.84 -8.30 -11.52
N GLU A 67 -3.13 -7.98 -11.52
CA GLU A 67 -3.75 -6.92 -12.32
C GLU A 67 -4.77 -6.14 -11.49
N GLY A 68 -4.79 -4.81 -11.64
CA GLY A 68 -5.70 -3.94 -10.89
C GLY A 68 -5.36 -3.79 -9.40
N CYS A 69 -6.27 -3.15 -8.66
CA CYS A 69 -6.12 -2.84 -7.24
C CYS A 69 -7.33 -3.27 -6.43
N VAL A 70 -7.11 -3.47 -5.13
CA VAL A 70 -8.17 -3.77 -4.16
C VAL A 70 -9.10 -2.56 -4.05
N THR A 71 -10.41 -2.79 -4.14
CA THR A 71 -11.44 -1.75 -3.98
C THR A 71 -12.08 -1.77 -2.60
N ASP A 72 -12.21 -2.96 -2.01
CA ASP A 72 -12.88 -3.21 -0.75
C ASP A 72 -11.88 -3.86 0.21
N TYR A 73 -11.19 -3.02 0.97
CA TYR A 73 -10.14 -3.46 1.89
C TYR A 73 -10.73 -4.03 3.19
N ASP A 74 -10.27 -5.22 3.56
CA ASP A 74 -10.52 -5.86 4.85
C ASP A 74 -9.18 -6.22 5.50
N PRO A 75 -8.87 -5.72 6.71
CA PRO A 75 -7.61 -6.02 7.40
C PRO A 75 -7.44 -7.49 7.78
N GLU A 76 -8.49 -8.30 7.83
CA GLU A 76 -8.42 -9.71 8.22
C GLU A 76 -8.06 -10.65 7.07
N ILE A 77 -8.13 -10.17 5.81
CA ILE A 77 -7.86 -10.97 4.60
C ILE A 77 -6.37 -11.02 4.28
N ASP A 78 -5.85 -12.23 3.97
CA ASP A 78 -4.51 -12.42 3.37
C ASP A 78 -4.59 -12.17 1.85
N TYR A 79 -4.12 -11.01 1.41
CA TYR A 79 -4.00 -10.63 0.00
C TYR A 79 -2.78 -11.26 -0.70
N PHE A 80 -1.94 -12.02 0.01
CA PHE A 80 -0.80 -12.75 -0.53
C PHE A 80 -0.84 -14.26 -0.21
N PRO A 81 -1.88 -14.99 -0.66
CA PRO A 81 -2.01 -16.43 -0.42
C PRO A 81 -0.88 -17.25 -1.06
N GLU A 82 -0.31 -16.78 -2.18
CA GLU A 82 0.80 -17.46 -2.85
C GLU A 82 2.16 -16.91 -2.36
N LYS A 83 2.82 -17.71 -1.52
CA LYS A 83 4.07 -17.34 -0.85
C LYS A 83 5.27 -18.05 -1.48
N VAL A 84 6.34 -17.29 -1.68
CA VAL A 84 7.63 -17.81 -2.17
C VAL A 84 8.37 -18.54 -1.04
N SER A 85 8.96 -19.69 -1.37
CA SER A 85 9.93 -20.40 -0.52
C SER A 85 11.34 -20.27 -1.11
N LEU A 86 12.35 -20.06 -0.26
CA LEU A 86 13.74 -19.88 -0.66
C LEU A 86 14.54 -21.17 -0.40
N SER A 87 15.00 -21.82 -1.47
CA SER A 87 15.88 -23.00 -1.40
C SER A 87 17.35 -22.68 -1.59
N ASP A 88 17.66 -21.88 -2.62
CA ASP A 88 19.03 -21.67 -3.12
C ASP A 88 19.52 -20.22 -3.01
N SER A 89 18.70 -19.33 -2.43
CA SER A 89 19.00 -17.90 -2.30
C SER A 89 19.21 -17.52 -0.83
N VAL A 90 20.34 -16.88 -0.52
CA VAL A 90 20.76 -16.52 0.85
C VAL A 90 21.05 -15.03 1.06
N GLY A 91 20.84 -14.20 0.02
CA GLY A 91 21.20 -12.77 0.05
C GLY A 91 20.07 -11.82 0.48
N TRP A 92 18.87 -12.35 0.72
CA TRP A 92 17.68 -11.58 1.06
C TRP A 92 16.67 -12.44 1.82
N THR A 93 15.74 -11.79 2.51
CA THR A 93 14.61 -12.42 3.19
C THR A 93 13.30 -11.78 2.77
N ILE A 94 12.20 -12.50 3.01
CA ILE A 94 10.84 -12.03 2.77
C ILE A 94 9.93 -12.39 3.93
N GLU A 95 9.17 -11.40 4.41
CA GLU A 95 8.17 -11.54 5.46
C GLU A 95 6.81 -11.15 4.90
N TYR A 96 5.78 -11.96 5.18
CA TYR A 96 4.43 -11.76 4.67
C TYR A 96 3.50 -11.29 5.79
N PHE A 97 2.67 -10.31 5.44
CA PHE A 97 1.56 -9.80 6.24
C PHE A 97 0.30 -9.84 5.37
N ASN A 98 -0.85 -9.52 5.97
CA ASN A 98 -2.16 -9.60 5.30
C ASN A 98 -2.20 -8.80 3.98
N ASN A 99 -1.75 -7.54 3.99
CA ASN A 99 -1.86 -6.66 2.82
C ASN A 99 -0.53 -6.10 2.31
N TYR A 100 0.60 -6.53 2.88
CA TYR A 100 1.93 -6.16 2.41
C TYR A 100 2.96 -7.26 2.70
N LYS A 101 4.10 -7.17 2.04
CA LYS A 101 5.27 -8.02 2.31
C LYS A 101 6.52 -7.16 2.42
N VAL A 102 7.45 -7.59 3.26
CA VAL A 102 8.71 -6.88 3.49
C VAL A 102 9.84 -7.72 2.90
N ILE A 103 10.58 -7.14 1.97
CA ILE A 103 11.79 -7.72 1.40
C ILE A 103 12.99 -7.02 2.03
N THR A 104 13.89 -7.79 2.63
CA THR A 104 15.15 -7.27 3.17
C THR A 104 16.31 -7.83 2.37
N VAL A 105 17.05 -6.95 1.69
CA VAL A 105 18.29 -7.30 0.98
C VAL A 105 19.44 -7.18 1.98
N LEU A 106 19.99 -8.33 2.39
CA LEU A 106 20.97 -8.43 3.46
C LEU A 106 22.39 -8.04 3.00
N ASN A 107 22.73 -8.35 1.76
CA ASN A 107 24.07 -8.11 1.22
C ASN A 107 23.98 -7.64 -0.25
N PRO A 108 23.65 -6.36 -0.48
CA PRO A 108 23.38 -5.80 -1.81
C PRO A 108 24.60 -5.84 -2.75
N TRP A 109 25.82 -5.83 -2.21
CA TRP A 109 27.07 -6.09 -2.91
C TRP A 109 28.06 -6.78 -1.97
N ARG A 110 29.21 -7.24 -2.47
CA ARG A 110 30.22 -7.91 -1.65
C ARG A 110 30.70 -6.99 -0.52
N ASP A 111 30.75 -7.53 0.71
CA ASP A 111 31.20 -6.84 1.92
C ASP A 111 30.34 -5.62 2.36
N ALA A 112 29.11 -5.52 1.86
CA ALA A 112 28.18 -4.46 2.25
C ALA A 112 27.95 -4.48 3.78
N LYS A 113 27.91 -3.28 4.37
CA LYS A 113 27.58 -3.06 5.79
C LYS A 113 26.15 -2.54 5.98
N GLU A 114 25.49 -2.24 4.88
CA GLU A 114 24.16 -1.67 4.81
C GLU A 114 23.21 -2.71 4.23
N GLN A 115 21.95 -2.65 4.67
CA GLN A 115 20.86 -3.46 4.17
C GLN A 115 19.82 -2.54 3.54
N PHE A 116 19.08 -3.06 2.55
CA PHE A 116 17.97 -2.33 1.96
C PHE A 116 16.67 -3.02 2.30
N ARG A 117 15.65 -2.25 2.69
CA ARG A 117 14.33 -2.75 3.02
C ARG A 117 13.32 -2.18 2.04
N TYR A 118 12.45 -3.05 1.52
CA TYR A 118 11.37 -2.71 0.62
C TYR A 118 10.05 -3.23 1.18
N VAL A 119 9.06 -2.36 1.30
CA VAL A 119 7.70 -2.73 1.71
C VAL A 119 6.84 -2.74 0.46
N LEU A 120 6.44 -3.93 0.03
CA LEU A 120 5.58 -4.13 -1.12
C LEU A 120 4.12 -4.18 -0.64
N VAL A 121 3.35 -3.14 -0.89
CA VAL A 121 1.98 -2.97 -0.41
C VAL A 121 0.99 -3.34 -1.52
N GLN A 122 -0.02 -4.14 -1.20
CA GLN A 122 -1.07 -4.44 -2.17
C GLN A 122 -1.79 -3.14 -2.54
N CYS A 123 -1.81 -2.78 -3.82
CA CYS A 123 -2.40 -1.50 -4.23
C CYS A 123 -3.90 -1.46 -3.89
N GLY A 124 -4.36 -0.31 -3.40
CA GLY A 124 -5.70 -0.16 -2.84
C GLY A 124 -5.82 -0.47 -1.34
N THR A 125 -4.72 -0.88 -0.69
CA THR A 125 -4.68 -1.13 0.76
C THR A 125 -3.76 -0.12 1.48
N PRO A 126 -3.95 0.14 2.78
CA PRO A 126 -3.10 1.08 3.51
C PRO A 126 -1.69 0.52 3.76
N PRO A 127 -0.62 1.33 3.62
CA PRO A 127 0.72 0.92 4.03
C PRO A 127 0.80 0.79 5.57
N PRO A 128 1.77 0.03 6.09
CA PRO A 128 2.02 -0.02 7.54
C PRO A 128 2.40 1.36 8.08
N ALA A 129 2.02 1.64 9.33
CA ALA A 129 2.13 2.97 9.94
C ALA A 129 3.57 3.46 10.12
N ASP A 130 4.52 2.53 10.33
CA ASP A 130 5.95 2.83 10.43
C ASP A 130 6.72 1.90 9.49
N VAL A 131 7.48 2.50 8.59
CA VAL A 131 8.33 1.81 7.61
C VAL A 131 9.82 2.13 7.81
N GLY A 132 10.15 3.06 8.72
CA GLY A 132 11.51 3.53 8.92
C GLY A 132 12.16 4.06 7.62
N ASP A 133 13.29 3.47 7.27
CA ASP A 133 14.10 3.75 6.07
C ASP A 133 13.68 2.95 4.83
N ALA A 134 12.65 2.11 4.94
CA ALA A 134 12.24 1.23 3.87
C ALA A 134 11.55 1.98 2.73
N GLN A 135 11.82 1.57 1.50
CA GLN A 135 11.10 2.09 0.34
C GLN A 135 9.76 1.36 0.18
N VAL A 136 8.66 2.13 0.15
CA VAL A 136 7.31 1.60 -0.07
C VAL A 136 7.01 1.55 -1.57
N ILE A 137 6.52 0.41 -2.04
CA ILE A 137 6.20 0.15 -3.45
C ILE A 137 4.84 -0.52 -3.53
N ASP A 138 3.93 0.05 -4.31
CA ASP A 138 2.64 -0.59 -4.59
C ASP A 138 2.81 -1.76 -5.58
N VAL A 139 2.15 -2.87 -5.28
CA VAL A 139 2.08 -4.06 -6.14
C VAL A 139 0.64 -4.34 -6.56
N PRO A 140 0.39 -4.80 -7.81
CA PRO A 140 1.37 -5.06 -8.86
C PRO A 140 2.01 -3.79 -9.46
N VAL A 141 3.31 -3.85 -9.76
CA VAL A 141 4.06 -2.74 -10.37
C VAL A 141 3.57 -2.52 -11.80
N GLN A 142 3.31 -1.26 -12.16
CA GLN A 142 2.72 -0.88 -13.45
C GLN A 142 3.76 -0.47 -14.50
N SER A 143 4.90 0.05 -14.07
CA SER A 143 5.94 0.55 -14.96
C SER A 143 7.33 0.28 -14.41
N ILE A 144 8.24 -0.15 -15.27
CA ILE A 144 9.61 -0.54 -14.94
C ILE A 144 10.57 0.19 -15.87
N VAL A 145 11.66 0.69 -15.29
CA VAL A 145 12.84 1.14 -16.01
C VAL A 145 14.01 0.26 -15.60
N THR A 146 14.77 -0.26 -16.57
CA THR A 146 15.97 -1.06 -16.30
C THR A 146 17.23 -0.26 -16.50
N MET A 147 18.14 -0.29 -15.52
CA MET A 147 19.42 0.40 -15.59
C MET A 147 20.57 -0.48 -16.09
N SER A 148 20.34 -1.80 -16.23
CA SER A 148 21.32 -2.74 -16.80
C SER A 148 20.66 -3.61 -17.85
N THR A 149 21.34 -3.83 -18.98
CA THR A 149 20.88 -4.75 -20.02
C THR A 149 20.75 -6.18 -19.52
N THR A 150 21.45 -6.55 -18.44
CA THR A 150 21.32 -7.87 -17.80
C THR A 150 19.95 -8.12 -17.17
N GLN A 151 19.15 -7.08 -16.94
CA GLN A 151 17.79 -7.21 -16.38
C GLN A 151 16.75 -7.61 -17.45
N LEU A 152 17.01 -7.31 -18.72
CA LEU A 152 16.05 -7.47 -19.81
C LEU A 152 15.65 -8.93 -20.11
N PRO A 153 16.57 -9.92 -20.14
CA PRO A 153 16.19 -11.31 -20.40
C PRO A 153 15.25 -11.88 -19.33
N HIS A 154 15.39 -11.43 -18.09
CA HIS A 154 14.52 -11.86 -16.99
C HIS A 154 13.10 -11.32 -17.15
N LEU A 155 12.95 -10.02 -17.47
CA LEU A 155 11.64 -9.44 -17.77
C LEU A 155 10.97 -10.13 -18.97
N ASN A 156 11.74 -10.45 -20.01
CA ASN A 156 11.22 -11.18 -21.17
C ASN A 156 10.72 -12.59 -20.80
N THR A 157 11.49 -13.33 -20.01
CA THR A 157 11.10 -14.68 -19.55
C THR A 157 9.86 -14.64 -18.66
N LEU A 158 9.72 -13.60 -17.83
CA LEU A 158 8.55 -13.41 -16.98
C LEU A 158 7.32 -12.88 -17.76
N GLY A 159 7.46 -12.54 -19.04
CA GLY A 159 6.37 -11.96 -19.83
C GLY A 159 6.00 -10.54 -19.43
N LEU A 160 6.89 -9.81 -18.76
CA LEU A 160 6.63 -8.48 -18.17
C LEU A 160 7.15 -7.31 -19.02
N LEU A 161 7.42 -7.53 -20.31
CA LEU A 161 7.91 -6.48 -21.22
C LEU A 161 6.86 -5.42 -21.54
N ASP A 162 5.58 -5.72 -21.31
CA ASP A 162 4.46 -4.77 -21.38
C ASP A 162 4.59 -3.63 -20.36
N ARG A 163 5.24 -3.89 -19.23
CA ARG A 163 5.50 -2.92 -18.15
C ARG A 163 6.81 -2.16 -18.34
N LEU A 164 7.67 -2.54 -19.29
CA LEU A 164 8.93 -1.87 -19.55
C LEU A 164 8.68 -0.55 -20.29
N VAL A 165 9.01 0.58 -19.68
CA VAL A 165 8.80 1.92 -20.26
C VAL A 165 10.11 2.64 -20.62
N GLY A 166 11.24 2.16 -20.10
CA GLY A 166 12.54 2.74 -20.40
C GLY A 166 13.73 1.87 -20.03
N VAL A 167 14.88 2.22 -20.59
CA VAL A 167 16.15 1.53 -20.40
C VAL A 167 17.28 2.56 -20.30
N ALA A 168 18.41 2.19 -19.69
CA ALA A 168 19.60 3.06 -19.64
C ALA A 168 20.06 3.49 -21.04
N SER A 169 20.51 2.54 -21.86
CA SER A 169 20.96 2.78 -23.24
C SER A 169 20.46 1.70 -24.20
N PHE A 170 20.08 2.11 -25.41
CA PHE A 170 19.71 1.23 -26.52
C PHE A 170 20.91 0.53 -27.15
N GLN A 171 22.13 1.07 -27.01
CA GLN A 171 23.30 0.67 -27.78
C GLN A 171 23.68 -0.82 -27.64
N TYR A 172 23.50 -1.39 -26.45
CA TYR A 172 23.97 -2.75 -26.11
C TYR A 172 22.84 -3.76 -25.95
N ILE A 173 21.61 -3.41 -26.32
CA ILE A 173 20.45 -4.29 -26.16
C ILE A 173 20.46 -5.33 -27.29
N ASN A 174 20.51 -6.60 -26.90
CA ASN A 174 20.51 -7.75 -27.82
C ASN A 174 19.29 -8.68 -27.62
N THR A 175 18.38 -8.35 -26.71
CA THR A 175 17.14 -9.12 -26.49
C THR A 175 16.14 -8.81 -27.61
N PRO A 176 15.80 -9.76 -28.51
CA PRO A 176 15.03 -9.45 -29.71
C PRO A 176 13.68 -8.78 -29.44
N ALA A 177 12.94 -9.25 -28.43
CA ALA A 177 11.65 -8.66 -28.06
C ALA A 177 11.78 -7.18 -27.63
N VAL A 178 12.87 -6.81 -26.95
CA VAL A 178 13.11 -5.42 -26.52
C VAL A 178 13.52 -4.55 -27.71
N ILE A 179 14.29 -5.08 -28.66
CA ILE A 179 14.63 -4.37 -29.91
C ILE A 179 13.35 -4.00 -30.68
N GLU A 180 12.36 -4.89 -30.74
CA GLU A 180 11.08 -4.58 -31.38
C GLU A 180 10.30 -3.48 -30.65
N LEU A 181 10.37 -3.40 -29.32
CA LEU A 181 9.79 -2.29 -28.56
C LEU A 181 10.49 -0.95 -28.85
N ILE A 182 11.81 -0.96 -29.02
CA ILE A 182 12.60 0.23 -29.41
C ILE A 182 12.21 0.71 -30.81
N LYS A 183 12.15 -0.21 -31.78
CA LYS A 183 11.71 0.10 -33.16
C LYS A 183 10.29 0.65 -33.21
N ALA A 184 9.42 0.16 -32.33
CA ALA A 184 8.05 0.64 -32.17
C ALA A 184 7.94 1.96 -31.37
N ASN A 185 9.06 2.56 -30.97
CA ASN A 185 9.13 3.79 -30.19
C ASN A 185 8.34 3.72 -28.86
N LYS A 186 8.29 2.53 -28.24
CA LYS A 186 7.60 2.27 -26.97
C LYS A 186 8.47 2.46 -25.74
N LEU A 187 9.80 2.57 -25.92
CA LEU A 187 10.76 2.73 -24.84
C LEU A 187 11.45 4.07 -24.91
N VAL A 188 11.78 4.62 -23.74
CA VAL A 188 12.59 5.83 -23.58
C VAL A 188 13.99 5.46 -23.10
N GLU A 189 15.00 6.09 -23.69
CA GLU A 189 16.38 6.03 -23.20
C GLU A 189 16.57 7.07 -22.09
N ILE A 190 17.18 6.68 -20.95
CA ILE A 190 17.30 7.55 -19.76
C ILE A 190 18.74 7.84 -19.31
N GLY A 191 19.78 7.24 -19.92
CA GLY A 191 21.17 7.49 -19.50
C GLY A 191 22.25 6.76 -20.29
#